data_AF-A0A1C5XG00-F1
#
_entry.id   AF-A0A1C5XG00-F1
#
_cell.length_a   1.000
_cell.length_b   1.000
_cell.length_c   1.000
_cell.angle_alpha   90.00
_cell.angle_beta   90.00
_cell.angle_gamma   90.00
#
_symmetry.space_group_name_H-M   'P 1'
#
loop_
_entity.id
_entity.type
_entity.pdbx_description
1 polymer ?
#
loop_
_entity_poly.entity_id
_entity_poly.type
_entity_poly.pdbx_seq_one_letter_code
_entity_poly.pdbx_strand_id
1 'polypeptide(L)'
;MQSVKKSEIITLRVTPRIKKIIQEQAKAAGLTVTDYLCYSGLGKEIVRVNGLEQVLTELKAQGRNLNQLTTLANMGKVSVVYGDKLAESYQQISEQIRQLLREVSNGPPQRA
;
A
#
# COMPACT_ATOMS: atom_id res chain seq x y z
N MET A 1 21.35 -20.29 27.27
CA MET A 1 19.95 -20.08 26.84
C MET A 1 19.42 -21.44 26.40
N GLN A 2 18.48 -22.04 27.15
CA GLN A 2 17.98 -23.38 26.82
C GLN A 2 17.34 -23.38 25.43
N SER A 3 17.77 -24.30 24.57
CA SER A 3 17.18 -24.52 23.25
C SER A 3 15.75 -25.06 23.43
N VAL A 4 14.74 -24.23 23.20
CA VAL A 4 13.35 -24.69 23.12
C VAL A 4 13.24 -25.64 21.93
N LYS A 5 12.74 -26.87 22.18
CA LYS A 5 12.55 -27.88 21.14
C LYS A 5 11.43 -27.43 20.19
N LYS A 6 11.73 -27.34 18.88
CA LYS A 6 10.74 -27.10 17.83
C LYS A 6 9.86 -28.36 17.67
N SER A 7 8.62 -28.35 18.16
CA SER A 7 7.67 -29.50 18.13
C SER A 7 6.69 -29.47 16.96
N GLU A 8 6.38 -28.28 16.43
CA GLU A 8 5.34 -28.08 15.42
C GLU A 8 5.92 -27.97 14.00
N ILE A 9 5.17 -28.46 13.01
CA ILE A 9 5.57 -28.43 11.59
C ILE A 9 4.57 -27.60 10.77
N ILE A 10 5.08 -26.65 10.01
CA ILE A 10 4.32 -25.89 9.00
C ILE A 10 4.77 -26.37 7.61
N THR A 11 3.85 -26.90 6.81
CA THR A 11 4.13 -27.36 5.44
C THR A 11 3.80 -26.28 4.43
N LEU A 12 4.75 -25.92 3.56
CA LEU A 12 4.58 -24.92 2.49
C LEU A 12 4.76 -25.57 1.11
N ARG A 13 3.84 -25.30 0.17
CA ARG A 13 4.02 -25.66 -1.25
C ARG A 13 4.57 -24.46 -2.02
N VAL A 14 5.66 -24.67 -2.74
CA VAL A 14 6.32 -23.65 -3.57
C VAL A 14 6.78 -24.24 -4.89
N THR A 15 6.97 -23.40 -5.90
CA THR A 15 7.62 -23.81 -7.15
C THR A 15 9.12 -24.03 -6.94
N PRO A 16 9.80 -24.82 -7.79
CA PRO A 16 11.25 -25.04 -7.69
C PRO A 16 12.06 -23.73 -7.69
N ARG A 17 11.62 -22.75 -8.50
CA ARG A 17 12.24 -21.41 -8.56
C ARG A 17 12.20 -20.71 -7.20
N ILE A 18 11.04 -20.69 -6.55
CA ILE A 18 10.86 -20.05 -5.24
C ILE A 18 11.66 -20.79 -4.17
N LYS A 19 11.69 -22.13 -4.20
CA LYS A 19 12.51 -22.93 -3.28
C LYS A 19 14.00 -22.54 -3.36
N LYS A 20 14.54 -22.38 -4.57
CA LYS A 20 15.93 -21.97 -4.78
C LYS A 20 16.21 -20.57 -4.21
N ILE A 21 15.32 -19.61 -4.48
CA ILE A 21 15.43 -18.23 -3.96
C ILE A 21 15.47 -18.23 -2.42
N ILE A 22 14.56 -18.96 -1.76
CA ILE A 22 14.52 -19.05 -0.30
C ILE A 22 15.83 -19.62 0.26
N GLN A 23 16.37 -20.66 -0.38
CA GLN A 23 17.63 -21.28 0.04
C GLN A 23 18.83 -20.35 -0.11
N GLU A 24 18.92 -19.63 -1.23
CA GLU A 24 19.98 -18.65 -1.48
C GLU A 24 19.91 -17.48 -0.50
N GLN A 25 18.72 -16.97 -0.22
CA GLN A 25 18.50 -15.90 0.76
C GLN A 25 18.83 -16.34 2.19
N ALA A 26 18.40 -17.53 2.59
CA ALA A 26 18.73 -18.09 3.91
C ALA A 26 20.25 -18.26 4.06
N LYS A 27 20.93 -18.78 3.02
CA LYS A 27 22.39 -18.93 3.00
C LYS A 27 23.10 -17.57 3.08
N ALA A 28 22.66 -16.58 2.32
CA ALA A 28 23.22 -15.23 2.35
C ALA A 28 23.06 -14.55 3.72
N ALA A 29 21.97 -14.86 4.43
CA ALA A 29 21.73 -14.38 5.79
C ALA A 29 22.42 -15.22 6.89
N GLY A 30 23.10 -16.32 6.54
CA GLY A 30 23.72 -17.23 7.51
C GLY A 30 22.72 -18.01 8.37
N LEU A 31 21.48 -18.19 7.88
CA LEU A 31 20.37 -18.81 8.62
C LEU A 31 19.98 -20.15 8.02
N THR A 32 19.37 -21.02 8.83
CA THR A 32 18.62 -22.17 8.29
C THR A 32 17.40 -21.67 7.53
N VAL A 33 16.88 -22.46 6.58
CA VAL A 33 15.64 -22.11 5.86
C VAL A 33 14.48 -21.88 6.82
N THR A 34 14.39 -22.68 7.89
CA THR A 34 13.36 -22.52 8.93
C THR A 34 13.50 -21.18 9.65
N ASP A 35 14.69 -20.85 10.13
CA ASP A 35 14.91 -19.60 10.87
C ASP A 35 14.71 -18.38 9.97
N TYR A 36 15.19 -18.46 8.72
CA TYR A 36 14.97 -17.42 7.72
C TYR A 36 13.47 -17.17 7.48
N LEU A 37 12.67 -18.22 7.27
CA LEU A 37 11.23 -18.09 7.06
C LEU A 37 10.50 -17.59 8.31
N CYS A 38 10.87 -18.07 9.49
CA CYS A 38 10.28 -17.60 10.75
C CYS A 38 10.59 -16.12 10.98
N TYR A 39 11.85 -15.69 10.89
CA TYR A 39 12.20 -14.27 11.08
C TYR A 39 11.63 -13.37 9.99
N SER A 40 11.69 -13.80 8.72
CA SER A 40 11.16 -13.04 7.59
C SER A 40 9.64 -12.94 7.61
N GLY A 41 8.94 -13.93 8.19
CA GLY A 41 7.48 -13.94 8.33
C GLY A 41 6.99 -13.19 9.57
N LEU A 42 7.70 -13.32 10.69
CA LEU A 42 7.31 -12.71 11.97
C LEU A 42 7.72 -11.23 12.07
N GLY A 43 8.79 -10.81 11.39
CA GLY A 43 9.27 -9.43 11.38
C GLY A 43 8.55 -8.50 10.39
N LYS A 44 7.59 -9.02 9.61
CA LYS A 44 6.84 -8.22 8.65
C LYS A 44 5.51 -7.79 9.26
N GLU A 45 5.37 -6.49 9.49
CA GLU A 45 4.09 -5.89 9.80
C GLU A 45 3.15 -6.06 8.61
N ILE A 46 2.02 -6.74 8.81
CA ILE A 46 0.97 -6.87 7.81
C ILE A 46 0.02 -5.68 8.00
N VAL A 47 0.22 -4.62 7.22
CA VAL A 47 -0.67 -3.46 7.22
C VAL A 47 -1.92 -3.81 6.41
N ARG A 48 -3.07 -3.93 7.10
CA ARG A 48 -4.37 -4.14 6.46
C ARG A 48 -5.08 -2.80 6.29
N VAL A 49 -5.13 -2.30 5.06
CA VAL A 49 -5.88 -1.08 4.73
C VAL A 49 -7.33 -1.44 4.43
N ASN A 50 -8.24 -1.10 5.33
CA ASN A 50 -9.69 -1.19 5.11
C ASN A 50 -10.23 0.19 4.72
N GLY A 51 -11.29 0.24 3.90
CA GLY A 51 -12.00 1.50 3.58
C GLY A 51 -11.49 2.27 2.34
N LEU A 52 -10.39 1.83 1.70
CA LEU A 52 -9.88 2.50 0.48
C LEU A 52 -10.88 2.44 -0.70
N GLU A 53 -11.73 1.42 -0.74
CA GLU A 53 -12.79 1.30 -1.76
C GLU A 53 -13.81 2.45 -1.68
N GLN A 54 -14.11 2.93 -0.48
CA GLN A 54 -15.02 4.07 -0.28
C GLN A 54 -14.37 5.36 -0.79
N VAL A 55 -13.09 5.57 -0.46
CA VAL A 55 -12.29 6.69 -0.98
C VAL A 55 -12.26 6.67 -2.51
N LEU A 56 -12.04 5.50 -3.12
CA LEU A 56 -12.05 5.35 -4.58
C LEU A 56 -13.42 5.68 -5.19
N THR A 57 -14.49 5.28 -4.53
CA THR A 57 -15.87 5.55 -4.98
C THR A 57 -16.15 7.05 -4.99
N GLU A 58 -15.77 7.76 -3.92
CA GLU A 58 -15.91 9.21 -3.82
C GLU A 58 -15.03 9.96 -4.82
N LEU A 59 -13.78 9.53 -5.01
CA LEU A 59 -12.89 10.12 -6.03
C LEU A 59 -13.48 10.01 -7.44
N LYS A 60 -14.07 8.86 -7.78
CA LYS A 60 -14.76 8.68 -9.06
C LYS A 60 -15.99 9.59 -9.18
N ALA A 61 -16.74 9.78 -8.10
CA ALA A 61 -17.88 10.68 -8.08
C ALA A 61 -17.46 12.14 -8.30
N GLN A 62 -16.43 12.60 -7.60
CA GLN A 62 -15.85 13.93 -7.78
C GLN A 62 -15.34 14.14 -9.21
N GLY A 63 -14.64 13.16 -9.80
CA GLY A 63 -14.16 13.24 -11.18
C GLY A 63 -15.30 13.35 -12.21
N ARG A 64 -16.41 12.62 -12.00
CA ARG A 64 -17.62 12.76 -12.84
C ARG A 64 -18.23 14.15 -12.71
N ASN A 65 -18.37 14.67 -11.50
CA ASN A 65 -18.93 15.99 -11.25
C ASN A 65 -18.06 17.08 -11.90
N LEU A 66 -16.74 17.00 -11.76
CA LEU A 66 -15.82 17.94 -12.39
C LEU A 66 -15.95 17.89 -13.92
N ASN A 67 -15.99 16.69 -14.50
CA ASN A 67 -16.16 16.54 -15.95
C ASN A 67 -17.47 17.17 -16.46
N GLN A 68 -18.56 17.01 -15.71
CA GLN A 68 -19.85 17.64 -16.02
C GLN A 68 -19.77 19.17 -15.96
N LEU A 69 -19.21 19.73 -14.88
CA LEU A 69 -19.04 21.17 -14.71
C LEU A 69 -18.17 21.78 -15.82
N THR A 70 -17.04 21.15 -16.14
CA THR A 70 -16.15 21.59 -17.23
C THR A 70 -16.86 21.54 -18.58
N THR A 71 -17.66 20.49 -18.82
CA THR A 71 -18.45 20.38 -20.05
C THR A 71 -19.48 21.52 -20.15
N LEU A 72 -20.22 21.78 -19.08
CA LEU A 72 -21.20 22.87 -19.03
C LEU A 72 -20.54 24.25 -19.21
N ALA A 73 -19.36 24.45 -18.62
CA ALA A 73 -18.60 25.69 -18.74
C ALA A 73 -18.12 25.90 -20.18
N ASN A 74 -17.58 24.85 -20.82
CA ASN A 74 -17.15 24.90 -22.22
C ASN A 74 -18.32 25.14 -23.20
N MET A 75 -19.52 24.68 -22.84
CA MET A 75 -20.76 24.98 -23.58
C MET A 75 -21.30 26.39 -23.32
N GLY A 76 -20.67 27.18 -22.45
CA GLY A 76 -21.16 28.51 -22.04
C GLY A 76 -22.44 28.47 -21.19
N LYS A 77 -22.84 27.31 -20.66
CA LYS A 77 -24.06 27.14 -19.86
C LYS A 77 -23.87 27.52 -18.39
N VAL A 78 -22.63 27.52 -17.91
CA VAL A 78 -22.27 27.97 -16.57
C VAL A 78 -21.01 28.83 -16.64
N SER A 79 -20.92 29.83 -15.75
CA SER A 79 -19.69 30.60 -15.57
C SER A 79 -18.86 29.98 -14.44
N VAL A 80 -17.55 29.90 -14.64
CA VAL A 80 -16.64 29.44 -13.58
C VAL A 80 -16.30 30.64 -12.72
N VAL A 81 -16.76 30.63 -11.47
CA VAL A 81 -16.42 31.63 -10.46
C VAL A 81 -15.53 30.96 -9.42
N TYR A 82 -14.41 31.59 -9.06
CA TYR A 82 -13.43 31.06 -8.11
C TYR A 82 -12.75 29.75 -8.53
N GLY A 83 -12.51 29.56 -9.83
CA GLY A 83 -11.83 28.37 -10.35
C GLY A 83 -10.47 28.10 -9.68
N ASP A 84 -9.71 29.16 -9.40
CA ASP A 84 -8.41 29.08 -8.72
C ASP A 84 -8.55 28.50 -7.30
N LYS A 85 -9.53 28.98 -6.52
CA LYS A 85 -9.79 28.46 -5.17
C LYS A 85 -10.22 27.00 -5.17
N LEU A 86 -11.02 26.61 -6.16
CA LEU A 86 -11.44 25.21 -6.35
C LEU A 86 -10.21 24.33 -6.66
N ALA A 87 -9.35 24.78 -7.57
CA ALA A 87 -8.13 24.08 -7.93
C ALA A 87 -7.19 23.92 -6.72
N GLU A 88 -6.98 24.98 -5.95
CA GLU A 88 -6.19 24.95 -4.72
C GLU A 88 -6.74 23.96 -3.69
N SER A 89 -8.05 24.01 -3.44
CA SER A 89 -8.72 23.10 -2.50
C SER A 89 -8.60 21.64 -2.94
N TYR A 90 -8.75 21.39 -4.25
CA TYR A 90 -8.62 20.05 -4.82
C TYR A 90 -7.17 19.53 -4.77
N GLN A 91 -6.20 20.42 -4.96
CA GLN A 91 -4.78 20.10 -4.81
C GLN A 91 -4.44 19.69 -3.37
N GLN A 92 -5.00 20.38 -2.36
CA GLN A 92 -4.81 20.02 -0.95
C GLN A 92 -5.35 18.63 -0.64
N ILE A 93 -6.57 18.31 -1.09
CA ILE A 93 -7.18 16.98 -0.93
C ILE A 93 -6.32 15.91 -1.62
N SER A 94 -5.86 16.19 -2.84
CA SER A 94 -5.01 15.27 -3.62
C SER A 94 -3.68 15.01 -2.93
N GLU A 95 -3.10 16.01 -2.27
CA GLU A 95 -1.86 15.86 -1.50
C GLU A 95 -2.08 15.03 -0.22
N GLN A 96 -3.18 15.25 0.51
CA GLN A 96 -3.51 14.45 1.69
C GLN A 96 -3.69 12.96 1.34
N ILE A 97 -4.39 12.66 0.24
CA ILE A 97 -4.55 11.28 -0.24
C ILE A 97 -3.19 10.69 -0.62
N ARG A 98 -2.32 11.47 -1.26
CA ARG A 98 -0.96 11.04 -1.62
C ARG A 98 -0.10 10.76 -0.39
N GLN A 99 -0.22 11.53 0.68
CA GLN A 99 0.49 11.31 1.94
C GLN A 99 0.03 10.01 2.61
N LEU A 100 -1.29 9.79 2.71
CA LEU A 100 -1.84 8.52 3.22
C LEU A 100 -1.35 7.31 2.42
N LEU A 101 -1.28 7.42 1.09
CA LEU A 101 -0.74 6.35 0.25
C LEU A 101 0.75 6.10 0.48
N ARG A 102 1.54 7.14 0.78
CA ARG A 102 2.98 6.99 1.10
C ARG A 102 3.19 6.30 2.44
N GLU A 103 2.37 6.60 3.44
CA GLU A 103 2.43 5.93 4.75
C GLU A 103 2.10 4.44 4.64
N VAL A 104 1.21 4.07 3.72
CA VAL A 104 0.90 2.66 3.42
C VAL A 104 1.99 2.01 2.55
N SER A 105 2.60 2.75 1.63
CA SER A 105 3.57 2.21 0.67
C SER A 105 4.99 2.11 1.22
N ASN A 106 5.36 2.96 2.16
CA ASN A 106 6.59 2.83 2.92
C ASN A 106 6.27 1.89 4.08
N GLY A 107 6.68 0.63 3.98
CA GLY A 107 6.65 -0.31 5.11
C GLY A 107 7.33 0.27 6.36
N PRO A 108 7.19 -0.38 7.53
CA PRO A 108 7.37 0.26 8.84
C PRO A 108 8.69 1.04 8.96
N PRO A 109 8.70 2.14 9.76
CA PRO A 109 9.91 2.90 10.01
C PRO A 109 11.01 1.96 10.50
N GLN A 110 12.19 2.03 9.88
CA GLN A 110 13.40 1.42 10.42
C GLN A 110 13.66 2.06 11.78
N ARG A 111 13.29 1.36 12.85
CA ARG A 111 13.65 1.77 14.20
C ARG A 111 15.18 1.75 14.28
N ALA A 112 15.73 2.90 14.66
CA ALA A 112 17.14 3.10 14.99
C ALA A 112 17.57 2.19 16.16
#